data_AF-A0A238ZSI1-F1
#
_entry.id   AF-A0A238ZSI1-F1
#
_cell.length_a   1.000
_cell.length_b   1.000
_cell.length_c   1.000
_cell.angle_alpha   90.00
_cell.angle_beta   90.00
_cell.angle_gamma   90.00
#
_symmetry.space_group_name_H-M   'P 1'
#
loop_
_entity.id
_entity.type
_entity.pdbx_description
1 polymer ?
#
loop_
_entity_poly.entity_id
_entity_poly.type
_entity_poly.pdbx_seq_one_letter_code
_entity_poly.pdbx_strand_id
1 'polypeptide(L)'
;MSTQGPGRPEDSPREDAAEHADSPRGGVYEWYTRGLELLRAGSAAAALQLLTRAAEAEPQSHSIREALARAQFGARRFGAAAASFRGIVEEEPAEDYARFGLGLSLSRMGDFEAAVEHLALAAAMRPENKDYARALQHARATLASRR
;
A
#
# COMPACT_ATOMS: atom_id res chain seq x y z
N MET A 1 54.06 34.11 15.56
CA MET A 1 52.62 34.34 15.62
C MET A 1 51.99 33.69 14.42
N SER A 2 51.18 32.67 14.66
CA SER A 2 50.51 31.85 13.65
C SER A 2 49.56 32.67 12.81
N THR A 3 49.58 32.50 11.48
CA THR A 3 48.35 32.55 10.69
C THR A 3 48.38 31.46 9.64
N GLN A 4 47.39 30.59 9.80
CA GLN A 4 47.02 29.46 8.98
C GLN A 4 46.12 29.95 7.84
N GLY A 5 46.32 29.42 6.64
CA GLY A 5 45.32 29.43 5.59
C GLY A 5 45.90 29.23 4.21
N PRO A 6 45.81 28.01 3.66
CA PRO A 6 45.41 27.93 2.26
C PRO A 6 44.36 26.83 2.05
N GLY A 7 43.43 27.06 1.13
CA GLY A 7 42.55 26.00 0.63
C GLY A 7 41.21 26.49 0.10
N ARG A 8 41.19 26.98 -1.14
CA ARG A 8 40.12 26.60 -2.08
C ARG A 8 40.63 25.36 -2.81
N PRO A 9 39.79 24.37 -3.20
CA PRO A 9 38.92 24.60 -4.35
C PRO A 9 37.65 23.70 -4.46
N GLU A 10 36.94 23.89 -5.58
CA GLU A 10 36.03 22.95 -6.28
C GLU A 10 34.58 22.84 -5.81
N ASP A 11 33.77 23.67 -6.47
CA ASP A 11 32.41 23.36 -6.87
C ASP A 11 32.37 21.98 -7.55
N SER A 12 31.49 21.10 -7.09
CA SER A 12 31.18 19.84 -7.77
C SER A 12 29.69 19.57 -7.58
N PRO A 13 28.87 19.77 -8.62
CA PRO A 13 27.55 19.18 -8.63
C PRO A 13 27.75 17.69 -8.90
N ARG A 14 27.48 16.85 -7.89
CA ARG A 14 27.31 15.41 -8.12
C ARG A 14 25.88 15.20 -8.63
N GLU A 15 25.72 15.41 -9.93
CA GLU A 15 24.57 14.94 -10.69
C GLU A 15 24.57 13.40 -10.68
N ASP A 16 23.57 12.86 -10.01
CA ASP A 16 22.79 11.67 -10.35
C ASP A 16 23.31 10.86 -11.55
N ALA A 17 24.18 9.88 -11.28
CA ALA A 17 24.57 8.88 -12.25
C ALA A 17 24.26 7.48 -11.71
N ALA A 18 22.99 7.10 -11.78
CA ALA A 18 22.56 5.70 -11.81
C ALA A 18 21.22 5.57 -12.56
N GLU A 19 21.18 6.08 -13.79
CA GLU A 19 20.15 5.73 -14.76
C GLU A 19 20.21 4.23 -15.07
N HIS A 20 19.37 3.46 -14.39
CA HIS A 20 19.07 2.10 -14.78
C HIS A 20 18.15 2.13 -16.00
N ALA A 21 18.78 2.09 -17.17
CA ALA A 21 18.17 1.93 -18.47
C ALA A 21 17.42 0.58 -18.56
N ASP A 22 16.12 0.61 -18.24
CA ASP A 22 15.01 -0.05 -18.95
C ASP A 22 13.72 -0.01 -18.08
N SER A 23 13.48 1.15 -17.46
CA SER A 23 12.36 1.35 -16.53
C SER A 23 11.50 2.50 -17.04
N PRO A 24 10.16 2.44 -16.90
CA PRO A 24 9.30 3.56 -17.27
C PRO A 24 9.81 4.82 -16.56
N ARG A 25 10.27 5.80 -17.36
CA ARG A 25 10.86 7.06 -16.88
C ARG A 25 9.89 7.74 -15.92
N GLY A 26 10.38 8.17 -14.75
CA GLY A 26 9.61 8.93 -13.77
C GLY A 26 10.17 8.83 -12.35
N GLY A 27 9.94 9.85 -11.52
CA GLY A 27 10.30 9.82 -10.10
C GLY A 27 9.24 9.13 -9.24
N VAL A 28 9.53 8.92 -7.94
CA VAL A 28 8.60 8.27 -6.98
C VAL A 28 7.21 8.88 -7.02
N TYR A 29 7.13 10.22 -7.04
CA TYR A 29 5.87 10.96 -7.14
C TYR A 29 5.09 10.65 -8.42
N GLU A 30 5.76 10.49 -9.56
CA GLU A 30 5.12 10.17 -10.83
C GLU A 30 4.60 8.72 -10.84
N TRP A 31 5.43 7.77 -10.40
CA TRP A 31 5.01 6.37 -10.28
C TRP A 31 3.81 6.21 -9.35
N TYR A 32 3.83 6.91 -8.20
CA TYR A 32 2.72 6.93 -7.27
C TYR A 32 1.45 7.52 -7.92
N THR A 33 1.54 8.71 -8.51
CA THR A 33 0.39 9.41 -9.11
C THR A 33 -0.24 8.61 -10.23
N ARG A 34 0.58 8.08 -11.15
CA ARG A 34 0.11 7.24 -12.25
C ARG A 34 -0.40 5.89 -11.77
N GLY A 35 0.20 5.33 -10.72
CA GLY A 35 -0.29 4.13 -10.03
C GLY A 35 -1.72 4.33 -9.49
N LEU A 36 -1.99 5.47 -8.86
CA LEU A 36 -3.33 5.83 -8.39
C LEU A 36 -4.33 6.03 -9.54
N GLU A 37 -3.91 6.63 -10.65
CA GLU A 37 -4.75 6.77 -11.86
C GLU A 37 -5.13 5.40 -12.43
N LEU A 38 -4.16 4.48 -12.53
CA LEU A 38 -4.40 3.12 -13.01
C LEU A 38 -5.34 2.35 -12.07
N LEU A 39 -5.24 2.54 -10.75
CA LEU A 39 -6.21 1.99 -9.80
C LEU A 39 -7.62 2.51 -10.06
N ARG A 40 -7.79 3.82 -10.26
CA ARG A 40 -9.09 4.43 -10.58
C ARG A 40 -9.64 3.93 -11.92
N ALA A 41 -8.76 3.67 -12.88
CA ALA A 41 -9.11 3.10 -14.18
C ALA A 41 -9.33 1.58 -14.17
N GLY A 42 -9.22 0.92 -13.00
CA GLY A 42 -9.38 -0.53 -12.87
C GLY A 42 -8.20 -1.37 -13.38
N SER A 43 -7.11 -0.73 -13.79
CA SER A 43 -5.89 -1.36 -14.31
C SER A 43 -4.93 -1.77 -13.19
N ALA A 44 -5.41 -2.59 -12.25
CA ALA A 44 -4.68 -2.91 -11.02
C ALA A 44 -3.32 -3.60 -11.24
N ALA A 45 -3.20 -4.44 -12.27
CA ALA A 45 -1.93 -5.11 -12.60
C ALA A 45 -0.86 -4.12 -13.11
N ALA A 46 -1.27 -3.08 -13.84
CA ALA A 46 -0.37 -2.01 -14.27
C ALA A 46 -0.03 -1.07 -13.10
N ALA A 47 -1.01 -0.75 -12.27
CA ALA A 47 -0.80 0.03 -11.04
C ALA A 47 0.22 -0.65 -10.12
N LEU A 48 0.11 -1.97 -9.96
CA LEU A 48 1.02 -2.77 -9.14
C LEU A 48 2.48 -2.57 -9.55
N GLN A 49 2.78 -2.59 -10.85
CA GLN A 49 4.17 -2.40 -11.32
C GLN A 49 4.74 -1.04 -10.92
N LEU A 50 3.98 0.05 -11.11
CA LEU A 50 4.45 1.40 -10.76
C LEU A 50 4.54 1.58 -9.23
N LEU A 51 3.54 1.10 -8.49
CA LEU A 51 3.49 1.25 -7.04
C LEU A 51 4.54 0.38 -6.33
N THR A 52 4.95 -0.75 -6.90
CA THR A 52 6.10 -1.51 -6.42
C THR A 52 7.38 -0.69 -6.51
N ARG A 53 7.64 -0.03 -7.65
CA ARG A 53 8.82 0.85 -7.81
C ARG A 53 8.80 2.01 -6.82
N ALA A 54 7.64 2.63 -6.63
CA ALA A 54 7.48 3.70 -5.66
C ALA A 54 7.76 3.21 -4.22
N ALA A 55 7.29 2.01 -3.86
CA ALA A 55 7.50 1.42 -2.55
C ALA A 55 8.94 0.96 -2.32
N GLU A 56 9.65 0.53 -3.37
CA GLU A 56 11.08 0.20 -3.30
C GLU A 56 11.93 1.45 -3.02
N ALA A 57 11.56 2.58 -3.62
CA ALA A 57 12.25 3.85 -3.41
C ALA A 57 11.90 4.51 -2.06
N GLU A 58 10.65 4.42 -1.62
CA GLU A 58 10.17 5.00 -0.36
C GLU A 58 9.39 3.96 0.48
N PRO A 59 10.08 2.99 1.09
CA PRO A 59 9.44 1.87 1.79
C PRO A 59 8.71 2.26 3.07
N GLN A 60 8.93 3.47 3.59
CA GLN A 60 8.30 3.99 4.81
C GLN A 60 7.09 4.88 4.52
N SER A 61 6.82 5.19 3.25
CA SER A 61 5.69 6.05 2.88
C SER A 61 4.37 5.31 3.06
N HIS A 62 3.58 5.71 4.06
CA HIS A 62 2.26 5.13 4.34
C HIS A 62 1.37 5.12 3.10
N SER A 63 1.24 6.26 2.43
CA SER A 63 0.40 6.43 1.24
C SER A 63 0.79 5.50 0.10
N ILE A 64 2.09 5.30 -0.13
CA ILE A 64 2.60 4.40 -1.18
C ILE A 64 2.34 2.95 -0.81
N ARG A 65 2.58 2.55 0.45
CA ARG A 65 2.30 1.19 0.93
C ARG A 65 0.81 0.84 0.85
N GLU A 66 -0.08 1.76 1.23
CA GLU A 66 -1.53 1.55 1.11
C GLU A 66 -1.94 1.42 -0.37
N ALA A 67 -1.46 2.31 -1.24
CA ALA A 67 -1.74 2.22 -2.67
C ALA A 67 -1.25 0.90 -3.27
N LEU A 68 -0.06 0.44 -2.88
CA LEU A 68 0.48 -0.86 -3.29
C LEU A 68 -0.42 -2.02 -2.80
N ALA A 69 -0.86 -2.00 -1.54
CA ALA A 69 -1.76 -3.02 -1.00
C ALA A 69 -3.09 -3.08 -1.77
N ARG A 70 -3.65 -1.91 -2.13
CA ARG A 70 -4.84 -1.81 -2.98
C ARG A 70 -4.61 -2.39 -4.37
N ALA A 71 -3.45 -2.12 -4.99
CA ALA A 71 -3.08 -2.68 -6.29
C ALA A 71 -2.90 -4.19 -6.23
N GLN A 72 -2.26 -4.72 -5.19
CA GLN A 72 -2.16 -6.16 -4.96
C GLN A 72 -3.54 -6.80 -4.84
N PHE A 73 -4.46 -6.20 -4.08
CA PHE A 73 -5.83 -6.71 -3.95
C PHE A 73 -6.56 -6.70 -5.30
N GLY A 74 -6.52 -5.57 -6.03
CA GLY A 74 -7.15 -5.43 -7.34
C GLY A 74 -6.55 -6.39 -8.39
N ALA A 75 -5.25 -6.68 -8.29
CA ALA A 75 -4.55 -7.66 -9.12
C ALA A 75 -4.76 -9.12 -8.65
N ARG A 76 -5.67 -9.36 -7.70
CA ARG A 76 -6.00 -10.67 -7.11
C ARG A 76 -4.82 -11.36 -6.41
N ARG A 77 -3.81 -10.59 -5.99
CA ARG A 77 -2.67 -11.05 -5.17
C ARG A 77 -3.04 -10.97 -3.69
N PHE A 78 -4.08 -11.70 -3.29
CA PHE A 78 -4.70 -11.54 -1.97
C PHE A 78 -3.76 -11.83 -0.79
N GLY A 79 -2.85 -12.79 -0.92
CA GLY A 79 -1.84 -13.06 0.12
C GLY A 79 -0.87 -11.89 0.31
N ALA A 80 -0.41 -11.27 -0.78
CA ALA A 80 0.45 -10.09 -0.72
C ALA A 80 -0.30 -8.90 -0.14
N ALA A 81 -1.54 -8.66 -0.59
CA ALA A 81 -2.40 -7.61 -0.07
C ALA A 81 -2.63 -7.76 1.45
N ALA A 82 -2.94 -8.98 1.91
CA ALA A 82 -3.10 -9.27 3.33
C ALA A 82 -1.81 -8.97 4.12
N ALA A 83 -0.64 -9.33 3.61
CA ALA A 83 0.63 -9.01 4.26
C ALA A 83 0.89 -7.49 4.33
N SER A 84 0.67 -6.77 3.23
CA SER A 84 0.87 -5.31 3.19
C SER A 84 -0.12 -4.58 4.10
N PHE A 85 -1.41 -4.93 4.07
CA PHE A 85 -2.39 -4.33 4.99
C PHE A 85 -2.14 -4.70 6.45
N ARG A 86 -1.67 -5.92 6.74
CA ARG A 86 -1.30 -6.30 8.11
C ARG A 86 -0.18 -5.42 8.66
N GLY A 87 0.88 -5.19 7.89
CA GLY A 87 1.96 -4.29 8.31
C GLY A 87 1.46 -2.87 8.61
N ILE A 88 0.54 -2.34 7.79
CA ILE A 88 -0.08 -1.03 8.06
C ILE A 88 -0.91 -1.06 9.35
N VAL A 89 -1.70 -2.11 9.61
CA VAL A 89 -2.50 -2.24 10.85
C VAL A 89 -1.64 -2.40 12.10
N GLU A 90 -0.49 -3.07 11.98
CA GLU A 90 0.47 -3.26 13.08
C GLU A 90 1.15 -1.93 13.46
N GLU A 91 1.49 -1.10 12.47
CA GLU A 91 2.07 0.23 12.69
C GLU A 91 1.03 1.27 13.11
N GLU A 92 -0.15 1.24 12.48
CA GLU A 92 -1.24 2.19 12.69
C GLU A 92 -2.54 1.46 13.04
N PRO A 93 -2.71 1.04 14.31
CA PRO A 93 -3.94 0.41 14.77
C PRO A 93 -5.16 1.34 14.76
N ALA A 94 -5.09 2.58 14.29
CA ALA A 94 -6.25 3.45 14.11
C ALA A 94 -6.69 3.58 12.64
N GLU A 95 -6.00 2.91 11.70
CA GLU A 95 -6.35 2.97 10.29
C GLU A 95 -7.50 1.99 9.97
N ASP A 96 -8.68 2.55 9.70
CA ASP A 96 -9.90 1.78 9.43
C ASP A 96 -9.87 1.12 8.05
N TYR A 97 -9.28 1.79 7.05
CA TYR A 97 -9.22 1.30 5.68
C TYR A 97 -8.27 0.12 5.55
N ALA A 98 -7.13 0.14 6.25
CA ALA A 98 -6.20 -0.98 6.24
C ALA A 98 -6.81 -2.25 6.87
N ARG A 99 -7.61 -2.10 7.94
CA ARG A 99 -8.38 -3.23 8.49
C ARG A 99 -9.41 -3.76 7.53
N PHE A 100 -10.12 -2.86 6.85
CA PHE A 100 -11.07 -3.26 5.82
C PHE A 100 -10.37 -4.02 4.68
N GLY A 101 -9.25 -3.51 4.17
CA GLY A 101 -8.43 -4.14 3.14
C GLY A 101 -7.89 -5.52 3.56
N LEU A 102 -7.42 -5.65 4.81
CA LEU A 102 -6.97 -6.92 5.39
C LEU A 102 -8.13 -7.93 5.47
N GLY A 103 -9.27 -7.51 6.02
CA GLY A 103 -10.45 -8.36 6.13
C GLY A 103 -10.99 -8.84 4.78
N LEU A 104 -11.03 -7.95 3.77
CA LEU A 104 -11.38 -8.33 2.39
C LEU A 104 -10.38 -9.34 1.80
N SER A 105 -9.09 -9.13 2.02
CA SER A 105 -8.04 -10.01 1.50
C SER A 105 -8.14 -11.41 2.11
N LEU A 106 -8.34 -11.50 3.43
CA LEU A 106 -8.54 -12.77 4.16
C LEU A 106 -9.82 -13.49 3.69
N SER A 107 -10.92 -12.75 3.50
CA SER A 107 -12.16 -13.32 2.96
C SER A 107 -11.96 -13.92 1.57
N ARG A 108 -11.16 -13.29 0.70
CA ARG A 108 -10.81 -13.81 -0.62
C ARG A 108 -9.90 -15.04 -0.57
N MET A 109 -9.09 -15.17 0.48
CA MET A 109 -8.27 -16.35 0.76
C MET A 109 -9.06 -17.49 1.40
N GLY A 110 -10.29 -17.22 1.86
CA GLY A 110 -11.17 -18.21 2.46
C GLY A 110 -11.06 -18.31 3.98
N ASP A 111 -10.26 -17.45 4.60
CA ASP A 111 -10.15 -17.30 6.06
C ASP A 111 -11.25 -16.33 6.55
N PHE A 112 -12.47 -16.85 6.69
CA PHE A 112 -13.63 -16.02 7.02
C PHE A 112 -13.67 -15.66 8.51
N GLU A 113 -13.11 -16.50 9.37
CA GLU A 113 -12.93 -16.22 10.79
C GLU A 113 -12.11 -14.94 11.00
N ALA A 114 -10.87 -14.89 10.49
CA ALA A 114 -10.03 -13.70 10.64
C ALA A 114 -10.58 -12.50 9.85
N ALA A 115 -11.22 -12.74 8.71
CA ALA A 115 -11.88 -11.67 7.96
C ALA A 115 -12.97 -10.97 8.79
N VAL A 116 -13.82 -11.73 9.49
CA VAL A 116 -14.89 -11.17 10.32
C VAL A 116 -14.33 -10.31 11.44
N GLU A 117 -13.22 -10.70 12.06
CA GLU A 117 -12.58 -9.91 13.13
C GLU A 117 -12.14 -8.53 12.63
N HIS A 118 -11.37 -8.48 11.53
CA HIS A 118 -10.88 -7.21 10.99
C HIS A 118 -12.01 -6.34 10.40
N LEU A 119 -12.98 -6.96 9.71
CA LEU A 119 -14.14 -6.23 9.16
C LEU A 119 -15.05 -5.69 10.25
N ALA A 120 -15.20 -6.40 11.38
CA ALA A 120 -15.97 -5.92 12.53
C ALA A 120 -15.32 -4.69 13.17
N LEU A 121 -14.00 -4.70 13.33
CA LEU A 121 -13.26 -3.54 13.82
C LEU A 121 -13.40 -2.35 12.87
N ALA A 122 -13.19 -2.54 11.56
CA ALA A 122 -13.36 -1.46 10.58
C ALA A 122 -14.78 -0.87 10.62
N ALA A 123 -15.81 -1.73 10.65
CA ALA A 123 -17.21 -1.29 10.73
C ALA A 123 -17.55 -0.58 12.06
N ALA A 124 -16.92 -0.96 13.17
CA ALA A 124 -17.08 -0.29 14.44
C ALA A 124 -16.39 1.10 14.48
N MET A 125 -15.25 1.23 13.80
CA MET A 125 -14.52 2.50 13.68
C MET A 125 -15.26 3.52 12.80
N ARG A 126 -15.89 3.06 11.72
CA ARG A 126 -16.68 3.89 10.78
C ARG A 126 -18.08 3.32 10.54
N PRO A 127 -19.01 3.43 11.50
CA PRO A 127 -20.36 2.86 11.40
C PRO A 127 -21.19 3.40 10.23
N GLU A 128 -20.89 4.63 9.77
CA GLU A 128 -21.53 5.26 8.63
C GLU A 128 -21.08 4.68 7.27
N ASN A 129 -19.95 3.98 7.23
CA ASN A 129 -19.44 3.38 6.02
C ASN A 129 -20.14 2.05 5.70
N LYS A 130 -21.13 2.14 4.79
CA LYS A 130 -21.95 1.00 4.38
C LYS A 130 -21.16 -0.11 3.69
N ASP A 131 -20.02 0.19 3.07
CA ASP A 131 -19.19 -0.83 2.43
C ASP A 131 -18.56 -1.77 3.45
N TYR A 132 -18.15 -1.23 4.61
CA TYR A 132 -17.58 -2.03 5.69
C TYR A 132 -18.64 -2.94 6.30
N ALA A 133 -19.81 -2.38 6.60
CA ALA A 133 -20.94 -3.15 7.11
C ALA A 133 -21.33 -4.27 6.14
N ARG A 134 -21.42 -3.99 4.84
CA ARG A 134 -21.77 -4.97 3.81
C ARG A 134 -20.73 -6.09 3.71
N ALA A 135 -19.44 -5.76 3.72
CA ALA A 135 -18.37 -6.76 3.69
C ALA A 135 -18.42 -7.67 4.92
N LEU A 136 -18.63 -7.09 6.12
CA LEU A 136 -18.78 -7.85 7.36
C LEU A 136 -19.97 -8.83 7.30
N GLN A 137 -21.13 -8.37 6.82
CA GLN A 137 -22.31 -9.23 6.68
C GLN A 137 -22.04 -10.39 5.71
N HIS A 138 -21.41 -10.11 4.58
CA HIS A 138 -21.05 -11.15 3.60
C HIS A 138 -20.09 -12.18 4.18
N ALA A 139 -19.05 -11.74 4.91
CA ALA A 139 -18.09 -12.63 5.55
C ALA A 139 -18.77 -13.51 6.62
N ARG A 140 -19.63 -12.92 7.47
CA ARG A 140 -20.41 -13.65 8.49
C ARG A 140 -21.37 -14.68 7.90
N ALA A 141 -22.11 -14.30 6.86
CA ALA A 141 -23.03 -15.20 6.17
C ALA A 141 -22.28 -16.41 5.57
N THR A 142 -21.13 -16.15 4.94
CA THR A 142 -20.29 -17.22 4.38
C THR A 142 -19.73 -18.13 5.47
N LEU A 143 -19.24 -17.56 6.58
CA LEU A 143 -18.75 -18.32 7.72
C LEU A 143 -19.85 -19.21 8.33
N ALA A 144 -21.07 -18.68 8.50
CA ALA A 144 -22.20 -19.42 9.04
C ALA A 144 -22.62 -20.58 8.13
N SER A 145 -22.58 -20.40 6.80
CA SER A 145 -22.94 -21.45 5.84
C SER A 145 -21.95 -22.63 5.77
N ARG A 146 -20.76 -22.47 6.34
CA ARG A 146 -19.68 -23.47 6.31
C ARG A 146 -19.58 -24.31 7.58
N ARG A 147 -20.33 -23.95 8.62
CA ARG A 147 -20.44 -24.69 9.88
C ARG A 147 -21.60 -25.66 9.82
#